data_AF-A0A0L0UYV4-F1
#
_entry.id   AF-A0A0L0UYV4-F1
#
_cell.length_a   1.000
_cell.length_b   1.000
_cell.length_c   1.000
_cell.angle_alpha   90.00
_cell.angle_beta   90.00
_cell.angle_gamma   90.00
#
_symmetry.space_group_name_H-M   'P 1'
#
loop_
_entity.id
_entity.type
_entity.pdbx_description
1 polymer ?
#
loop_
_entity_poly.entity_id
_entity_poly.type
_entity_poly.pdbx_seq_one_letter_code
_entity_poly.pdbx_strand_id
1 'polypeptide(L)'
;MNPINKKLKSNNDQQQQQQPENNETDQQKSIEDSITNQLKNRMLISGEWLRLQKILMNKLRGSNWEENLRCEAEARALDKDNPTLSKLINHLRPIAQNTIPEELKQEIAASISKFIKANIEEQDDDDDDDDDDDGPDGNGNDDDDDDDDDEAMEEVV
;
A
#
# COMPACT_ATOMS: atom_id res chain seq x y z
N MET A 1 40.69 22.40 46.55
CA MET A 1 41.22 22.27 45.17
C MET A 1 41.83 20.89 44.99
N ASN A 2 41.29 20.13 44.02
CA ASN A 2 41.71 18.89 43.32
C ASN A 2 42.55 17.78 43.98
N PRO A 3 42.18 16.52 43.65
CA PRO A 3 43.13 15.50 43.21
C PRO A 3 42.87 15.14 41.73
N ILE A 4 43.80 15.44 40.82
CA ILE A 4 44.83 14.52 40.26
C ILE A 4 44.23 13.42 39.36
N ASN A 5 44.26 13.69 38.05
CA ASN A 5 44.09 12.69 36.99
C ASN A 5 45.29 11.72 36.97
N LYS A 6 45.03 10.41 37.00
CA LYS A 6 45.98 9.39 36.51
C LYS A 6 45.24 8.38 35.63
N LYS A 7 45.80 8.23 34.42
CA LYS A 7 45.43 7.31 33.34
C LYS A 7 45.30 5.86 33.83
N LEU A 8 44.33 5.13 33.28
CA LEU A 8 44.50 3.74 32.87
C LEU A 8 43.71 3.51 31.58
N LYS A 9 44.44 3.26 30.49
CA LYS A 9 43.94 2.59 29.30
C LYS A 9 43.57 1.15 29.70
N SER A 10 42.37 0.71 29.34
CA SER A 10 42.09 -0.70 29.13
C SER A 10 41.51 -0.83 27.73
N ASN A 11 42.38 -1.23 26.80
CA ASN A 11 41.96 -2.02 25.65
C ASN A 11 41.35 -3.30 26.22
N ASN A 12 40.09 -3.56 25.90
CA ASN A 12 39.55 -4.90 26.00
C ASN A 12 39.07 -5.28 24.61
N ASP A 13 39.94 -6.00 23.91
CA ASP A 13 39.59 -6.90 22.82
C ASP A 13 38.43 -7.78 23.28
N GLN A 14 37.24 -7.51 22.75
CA GLN A 14 36.24 -8.55 22.58
C GLN A 14 35.79 -8.55 21.13
N GLN A 15 36.39 -9.47 20.39
CA GLN A 15 35.78 -10.10 19.24
C GLN A 15 34.41 -10.66 19.66
N GLN A 16 33.34 -10.10 19.12
CA GLN A 16 32.09 -10.79 18.80
C GLN A 16 31.76 -10.33 17.38
N GLN A 17 32.14 -11.12 16.38
CA GLN A 17 31.24 -12.05 15.69
C GLN A 17 30.03 -11.34 15.06
N GLN A 18 29.97 -11.47 13.73
CA GLN A 18 29.00 -10.92 12.80
C GLN A 18 27.55 -11.17 13.25
N GLN A 19 26.70 -10.14 13.17
CA GLN A 19 25.26 -10.28 12.95
C GLN A 19 24.83 -9.22 11.91
N PRO A 20 24.40 -9.61 10.70
CA PRO A 20 23.77 -8.72 9.73
C PRO A 20 22.23 -8.61 9.88
N GLU A 21 21.67 -8.90 11.06
CA GLU A 21 20.22 -9.18 11.21
C GLU A 21 19.30 -7.96 11.44
N ASN A 22 19.79 -6.71 11.42
CA ASN A 22 18.94 -5.52 11.69
C ASN A 22 18.81 -4.52 10.53
N ASN A 23 19.49 -4.72 9.41
CA ASN A 23 19.46 -3.75 8.31
C ASN A 23 18.28 -3.95 7.34
N GLU A 24 17.67 -5.14 7.30
CA GLU A 24 16.58 -5.45 6.37
C GLU A 24 15.27 -4.80 6.82
N THR A 25 14.94 -4.86 8.12
CA THR A 25 13.72 -4.31 8.69
C THR A 25 13.66 -2.77 8.60
N ASP A 26 14.79 -2.10 8.81
CA ASP A 26 14.88 -0.64 8.70
C ASP A 26 14.83 -0.16 7.24
N GLN A 27 15.40 -0.93 6.30
CA GLN A 27 15.28 -0.65 4.87
C GLN A 27 13.86 -0.89 4.35
N GLN A 28 13.22 -1.98 4.75
CA GLN A 28 11.83 -2.27 4.39
C GLN A 28 10.88 -1.16 4.88
N LYS A 29 11.01 -0.73 6.13
CA LYS A 29 10.21 0.36 6.68
C LYS A 29 10.41 1.69 5.95
N SER A 30 11.67 1.99 5.56
CA SER A 30 11.99 3.18 4.77
C SER A 30 11.35 3.14 3.37
N ILE A 31 11.33 1.97 2.74
CA ILE A 31 10.67 1.75 1.44
C ILE A 31 9.15 1.89 1.59
N GLU A 32 8.54 1.28 2.61
CA GLU A 32 7.11 1.40 2.90
C GLU A 32 6.69 2.85 3.15
N ASP A 33 7.47 3.61 3.93
CA ASP A 33 7.24 5.02 4.20
C ASP A 33 7.35 5.84 2.91
N SER A 34 8.31 5.53 2.04
CA SER A 34 8.48 6.16 0.73
C SER A 34 7.27 5.91 -0.19
N ILE A 35 6.83 4.66 -0.34
CA ILE A 35 5.65 4.29 -1.14
C ILE A 35 4.40 4.98 -0.58
N THR A 36 4.22 4.95 0.74
CA THR A 36 3.11 5.60 1.42
C THR A 36 3.08 7.10 1.13
N ASN A 37 4.23 7.78 1.14
CA ASN A 37 4.33 9.20 0.84
C ASN A 37 4.03 9.50 -0.64
N GLN A 38 4.48 8.65 -1.57
CA GLN A 38 4.18 8.79 -2.99
C GLN A 38 2.69 8.66 -3.28
N LEU A 39 2.03 7.64 -2.70
CA LEU A 39 0.59 7.44 -2.81
C LEU A 39 -0.21 8.61 -2.23
N LYS A 40 0.20 9.12 -1.05
CA LYS A 40 -0.39 10.33 -0.45
C LYS A 40 -0.25 11.54 -1.36
N ASN A 41 0.93 11.76 -1.93
CA ASN A 41 1.16 12.86 -2.87
C ASN A 41 0.29 12.74 -4.12
N ARG A 42 0.13 11.52 -4.66
CA ARG A 42 -0.75 11.27 -5.80
C ARG A 42 -2.23 11.50 -5.46
N MET A 43 -2.69 11.11 -4.27
CA MET A 43 -4.03 11.44 -3.76
C MET A 43 -4.25 12.94 -3.59
N LEU A 44 -3.22 13.68 -3.17
CA LEU A 44 -3.28 15.14 -3.02
C LEU A 44 -3.36 15.83 -4.38
N ILE A 45 -2.52 15.44 -5.34
CA ILE A 45 -2.47 16.03 -6.69
C ILE A 45 -3.76 15.73 -7.47
N SER A 46 -4.29 14.50 -7.38
CA SER A 46 -5.56 14.13 -8.01
C SER A 46 -6.79 14.77 -7.36
N GLY A 47 -6.65 15.36 -6.18
CA GLY A 47 -7.76 15.96 -5.42
C GLY A 47 -8.64 14.95 -4.68
N GLU A 48 -8.41 13.64 -4.83
CA GLU A 48 -9.16 12.59 -4.13
C GLU A 48 -9.00 12.70 -2.61
N TRP A 49 -7.82 13.14 -2.12
CA TRP A 49 -7.63 13.43 -0.70
C TRP A 49 -8.64 14.45 -0.17
N LEU A 50 -8.77 15.59 -0.86
CA LEU A 50 -9.69 16.66 -0.45
C LEU A 50 -11.16 16.21 -0.57
N ARG A 51 -11.47 15.39 -1.57
CA ARG A 51 -12.81 14.81 -1.76
C ARG A 51 -13.18 13.89 -0.60
N LEU A 52 -12.31 12.94 -0.25
CA LEU A 52 -12.52 12.03 0.88
C LEU A 52 -12.61 12.77 2.20
N GLN A 53 -11.76 13.78 2.40
CA GLN A 53 -11.83 14.64 3.58
C GLN A 53 -13.17 15.36 3.70
N LYS A 54 -13.70 15.92 2.60
CA LYS A 54 -15.02 16.56 2.59
C LYS A 54 -16.15 15.58 2.89
N ILE A 55 -16.10 14.38 2.30
CA ILE A 55 -17.10 13.33 2.55
C ILE A 55 -17.09 12.96 4.04
N LEU A 56 -15.90 12.66 4.59
CA LEU A 56 -15.74 12.35 6.00
C LEU A 56 -16.27 13.47 6.90
N MET A 57 -15.89 14.72 6.63
CA MET A 57 -16.32 15.87 7.43
C MET A 57 -17.85 16.06 7.36
N ASN A 58 -18.45 15.96 6.18
CA ASN A 58 -19.91 16.08 6.04
C ASN A 58 -20.65 14.96 6.77
N LYS A 59 -20.15 13.72 6.71
CA LYS A 59 -20.76 12.60 7.42
C LYS A 59 -20.62 12.69 8.93
N LEU A 60 -19.46 13.14 9.42
CA LEU A 60 -19.25 13.38 10.84
C LEU A 60 -20.17 14.49 11.37
N ARG A 61 -20.30 15.60 10.63
CA ARG A 61 -21.24 16.70 10.96
C ARG A 61 -22.71 16.28 10.90
N GLY A 62 -23.07 15.38 9.99
CA GLY A 62 -24.41 14.82 9.89
C GLY A 62 -24.74 13.75 10.93
N SER A 63 -23.77 13.39 11.78
CA SER A 63 -23.91 12.37 12.82
C SER A 63 -23.86 12.99 14.22
N ASN A 64 -24.21 12.21 15.24
CA ASN A 64 -24.09 12.64 16.63
C ASN A 64 -22.63 12.75 17.12
N TRP A 65 -21.64 12.41 16.28
CA TRP A 65 -20.22 12.48 16.65
C TRP A 65 -19.77 13.91 16.97
N GLU A 66 -20.11 14.88 16.11
CA GLU A 66 -19.70 16.29 16.31
C GLU A 66 -20.33 16.84 17.59
N GLU A 67 -21.62 16.58 17.80
CA GLU A 67 -22.35 17.01 18.99
C GLU A 67 -21.77 16.38 20.27
N ASN A 68 -21.55 15.07 20.28
CA ASN A 68 -20.98 14.37 21.42
C ASN A 68 -19.58 14.89 21.77
N LEU A 69 -18.74 15.14 20.76
CA LEU A 69 -17.40 15.68 20.97
C LEU A 69 -17.44 17.13 21.48
N ARG A 70 -18.42 17.92 21.04
CA ARG A 70 -18.65 19.28 21.56
C ARG A 70 -19.09 19.24 23.03
N CYS A 71 -20.05 18.39 23.38
CA CYS A 71 -20.49 18.24 24.77
C CYS A 71 -19.34 17.83 25.70
N GLU A 72 -18.49 16.90 25.27
CA GLU A 72 -17.31 16.48 26.02
C GLU A 72 -16.29 17.62 26.17
N ALA A 73 -16.07 18.40 25.11
CA ALA A 73 -15.20 19.56 25.14
C ALA A 73 -15.72 20.63 26.12
N GLU A 74 -17.02 20.91 26.11
CA GLU A 74 -17.67 21.84 27.03
C GLU A 74 -17.59 21.35 28.48
N ALA A 75 -17.90 20.08 28.72
CA ALA A 75 -17.80 19.48 30.05
C ALA A 75 -16.37 19.57 30.60
N ARG A 76 -15.36 19.30 29.77
CA ARG A 76 -13.95 19.40 30.16
C ARG A 76 -13.49 20.85 30.33
N ALA A 77 -14.01 21.79 29.54
CA ALA A 77 -13.68 23.20 29.65
C ALA A 77 -14.26 23.86 30.91
N LEU A 78 -15.44 23.39 31.36
CA LEU A 78 -16.11 23.85 32.58
C LEU A 78 -15.58 23.20 33.86
N ASP A 79 -14.65 22.24 33.72
CA ASP A 79 -14.03 21.57 34.86
C ASP A 79 -13.20 22.57 35.70
N LYS A 80 -13.04 22.28 36.99
CA LYS A 80 -12.46 23.22 37.97
C LYS A 80 -11.03 23.65 37.65
N ASP A 81 -10.33 22.85 36.86
CA ASP A 81 -8.94 23.08 36.47
C ASP A 81 -8.76 24.06 35.29
N ASN A 82 -9.86 24.54 34.67
CA ASN A 82 -9.89 25.46 33.52
C ASN A 82 -8.76 25.19 32.50
N PRO A 83 -8.83 24.05 31.78
CA PRO A 83 -7.69 23.55 31.02
C PRO A 83 -7.30 24.49 29.87
N THR A 84 -6.00 24.61 29.63
CA THR A 84 -5.51 25.28 28.42
C THR A 84 -5.96 24.52 27.17
N LEU A 85 -6.06 25.22 26.03
CA LEU A 85 -6.44 24.61 24.75
C LEU A 85 -5.61 23.35 24.41
N SER A 86 -4.30 23.38 24.69
CA SER A 86 -3.42 22.23 24.46
C SER A 86 -3.81 21.01 25.31
N LYS A 87 -4.12 21.22 26.61
CA LYS A 87 -4.60 20.14 27.50
C LYS A 87 -5.96 19.61 27.04
N LEU A 88 -6.84 20.49 26.57
CA LEU A 88 -8.15 20.12 26.04
C LEU A 88 -8.01 19.27 24.77
N ILE A 89 -7.18 19.68 23.80
CA ILE A 89 -6.91 18.92 22.57
C ILE A 89 -6.30 17.55 22.90
N ASN A 90 -5.33 17.49 23.80
CA ASN A 90 -4.69 16.22 24.18
C ASN A 90 -5.68 15.25 24.84
N HIS A 91 -6.67 15.77 25.56
CA HIS A 91 -7.73 14.96 26.15
C HIS A 91 -8.79 14.53 25.13
N LEU A 92 -9.22 15.45 24.26
CA LEU A 92 -10.26 15.19 23.26
C LEU A 92 -9.78 14.33 22.10
N ARG A 93 -8.50 14.39 21.72
CA ARG A 93 -7.95 13.64 20.58
C ARG A 93 -8.22 12.12 20.66
N PRO A 94 -7.92 11.40 21.76
CA PRO A 94 -8.23 9.97 21.85
C PRO A 94 -9.75 9.72 21.84
N ILE A 95 -10.55 10.58 22.48
CA ILE A 95 -12.02 10.46 22.49
C ILE A 95 -12.54 10.59 21.05
N ALA A 96 -12.14 11.66 20.37
CA ALA A 96 -12.49 11.95 18.98
C ALA A 96 -12.16 10.77 18.06
N GLN A 97 -11.02 10.09 18.25
CA GLN A 97 -10.61 8.92 17.46
C GLN A 97 -11.42 7.66 17.77
N ASN A 98 -11.72 7.43 19.05
CA ASN A 98 -12.43 6.23 19.51
C ASN A 98 -13.93 6.30 19.24
N THR A 99 -14.51 7.49 19.18
CA THR A 99 -15.95 7.68 18.96
C THR A 99 -16.34 7.77 17.48
N ILE A 100 -15.37 7.79 16.55
CA ILE A 100 -15.67 7.78 15.12
C ILE A 100 -16.47 6.51 14.79
N PRO A 101 -17.66 6.62 14.17
CA PRO A 101 -18.46 5.47 13.77
C PRO A 101 -17.66 4.51 12.89
N GLU A 102 -17.76 3.21 13.17
CA GLU A 102 -16.97 2.18 12.49
C GLU A 102 -17.36 2.08 11.01
N GLU A 103 -18.64 2.29 10.70
CA GLU A 103 -19.16 2.30 9.33
C GLU A 103 -18.46 3.38 8.49
N LEU A 104 -18.20 4.56 9.08
CA LEU A 104 -17.49 5.65 8.40
C LEU A 104 -16.01 5.33 8.19
N LYS A 105 -15.37 4.66 9.16
CA LYS A 105 -13.98 4.22 9.00
C LYS A 105 -13.85 3.22 7.87
N GLN A 106 -14.73 2.22 7.84
CA GLN A 106 -14.73 1.18 6.81
C GLN A 106 -14.99 1.77 5.42
N GLU A 107 -15.93 2.69 5.28
CA GLU A 107 -16.24 3.33 4.00
C GLU A 107 -15.07 4.16 3.45
N ILE A 108 -14.45 4.98 4.32
CA ILE A 108 -13.28 5.77 3.93
C ILE A 108 -12.09 4.85 3.64
N ALA A 109 -11.87 3.81 4.44
CA ALA A 109 -10.82 2.82 4.19
C ALA A 109 -11.02 2.11 2.85
N ALA A 110 -12.24 1.66 2.54
CA ALA A 110 -12.56 1.03 1.26
C ALA A 110 -12.32 1.98 0.08
N SER A 111 -12.64 3.27 0.24
CA SER A 111 -12.38 4.28 -0.79
C SER A 111 -10.87 4.50 -1.01
N ILE A 112 -10.09 4.54 0.07
CA ILE A 112 -8.61 4.62 0.00
C ILE A 112 -8.05 3.35 -0.65
N SER A 113 -8.48 2.16 -0.25
CA SER A 113 -8.05 0.89 -0.85
C SER A 113 -8.38 0.81 -2.33
N LYS A 114 -9.57 1.27 -2.74
CA LYS A 114 -9.94 1.36 -4.15
C LYS A 114 -9.03 2.31 -4.93
N PHE A 115 -8.68 3.46 -4.33
CA PHE A 115 -7.71 4.37 -4.95
C PHE A 115 -6.35 3.69 -5.09
N ILE A 116 -5.83 3.08 -4.02
CA ILE A 116 -4.53 2.41 -4.04
C ILE A 116 -4.48 1.32 -5.13
N LYS A 117 -5.48 0.44 -5.19
CA LYS A 117 -5.58 -0.61 -6.22
C LYS A 117 -5.58 -0.05 -7.64
N ALA A 118 -6.31 1.03 -7.90
CA ALA A 118 -6.31 1.66 -9.22
C ALA A 118 -5.00 2.39 -9.57
N ASN A 119 -4.10 2.59 -8.58
CA ASN A 119 -2.87 3.36 -8.74
C ASN A 119 -1.61 2.48 -8.71
N ILE A 120 -1.74 1.20 -8.34
CA ILE A 120 -0.70 0.17 -8.42
C ILE A 120 -1.11 -0.71 -9.61
N GLU A 121 -0.25 -0.83 -10.62
CA GLU A 121 -0.46 -1.83 -11.69
C GLU A 121 -0.49 -3.21 -11.01
N GLU A 122 -1.61 -3.93 -11.13
CA GLU A 122 -1.60 -5.38 -10.94
C GLU A 122 -0.69 -5.88 -12.07
N GLN A 123 0.54 -6.28 -11.72
CA GLN A 123 1.31 -7.18 -12.57
C GLN A 123 0.51 -8.46 -12.59
N ASP A 124 -0.39 -8.57 -13.56
CA ASP A 124 -0.95 -9.83 -13.97
C ASP A 124 0.25 -10.66 -14.45
N ASP A 125 0.71 -11.57 -13.61
CA ASP A 125 1.67 -12.63 -13.92
C ASP A 125 0.99 -13.63 -14.90
N ASP A 126 0.62 -13.15 -16.08
CA ASP A 126 -0.05 -13.90 -17.16
C ASP A 126 0.94 -14.42 -18.22
N ASP A 127 2.20 -14.67 -17.84
CA ASP A 127 3.20 -15.31 -18.71
C ASP A 127 3.84 -16.52 -18.00
N ASP A 128 3.02 -17.39 -17.40
CA ASP A 128 3.41 -18.79 -17.14
C ASP A 128 3.19 -19.61 -18.42
N ASP A 129 4.29 -19.83 -19.13
CA ASP A 129 4.78 -21.08 -19.70
C ASP A 129 4.02 -21.85 -20.82
N ASP A 130 4.87 -22.45 -21.66
CA ASP A 130 4.67 -23.55 -22.60
C ASP A 130 4.08 -23.23 -24.00
N ASP A 131 4.97 -22.89 -24.94
CA ASP A 131 5.31 -23.90 -25.95
C ASP A 131 6.69 -23.58 -26.55
N ASP A 132 7.65 -24.42 -26.14
CA ASP A 132 9.02 -24.44 -26.60
C ASP A 132 9.13 -24.49 -28.12
N ASP A 133 10.03 -23.63 -28.58
CA ASP A 133 10.80 -23.68 -29.80
C ASP A 133 11.41 -25.08 -30.03
N ASP A 134 10.84 -25.85 -30.95
CA ASP A 134 11.60 -26.86 -31.72
C ASP A 134 11.47 -26.52 -33.21
N GLY A 135 12.48 -25.81 -33.70
CA GLY A 135 12.64 -25.37 -35.08
C GLY A 135 12.89 -26.50 -36.12
N PRO A 136 13.43 -26.16 -37.30
CA PRO A 136 12.77 -26.50 -38.57
C PRO A 136 13.47 -27.59 -39.40
N ASP A 137 12.67 -28.15 -40.33
CA ASP A 137 12.98 -28.66 -41.68
C ASP A 137 14.11 -29.69 -41.88
N GLY A 138 13.77 -30.84 -42.50
CA GLY A 138 14.77 -31.83 -42.87
C GLY A 138 14.25 -33.14 -43.48
N ASN A 139 13.97 -33.08 -44.79
CA ASN A 139 14.17 -34.15 -45.79
C ASN A 139 13.40 -35.49 -45.71
N GLY A 140 12.70 -35.77 -46.81
CA GLY A 140 12.84 -37.03 -47.55
C GLY A 140 11.60 -37.91 -47.59
N ASN A 141 10.81 -37.79 -48.65
CA ASN A 141 10.84 -38.79 -49.73
C ASN A 141 9.90 -38.34 -50.86
N ASP A 142 10.52 -37.99 -51.98
CA ASP A 142 9.97 -38.23 -53.30
C ASP A 142 9.61 -39.72 -53.41
N ASP A 143 8.37 -40.02 -53.76
CA ASP A 143 8.06 -41.25 -54.50
C ASP A 143 6.89 -40.89 -55.43
N ASP A 144 7.28 -40.71 -56.69
CA ASP A 144 6.42 -40.71 -57.87
C ASP A 144 5.53 -41.95 -57.87
N ASP A 145 4.23 -41.77 -58.09
CA ASP A 145 3.40 -42.78 -58.75
C ASP A 145 2.42 -42.03 -59.66
N ASP A 146 2.87 -41.87 -60.91
CA ASP A 146 2.03 -41.80 -62.10
C ASP A 146 1.03 -42.97 -62.08
N ASP A 147 -0.24 -42.70 -62.41
CA ASP A 147 -0.95 -43.39 -63.50
C ASP A 147 -2.44 -43.00 -63.51
N ASP A 148 -2.83 -42.37 -64.62
CA ASP A 148 -4.00 -42.66 -65.44
C ASP A 148 -5.38 -42.88 -64.78
N ASP A 149 -6.29 -41.92 -64.99
CA ASP A 149 -7.48 -42.23 -65.80
C ASP A 149 -8.18 -40.95 -66.29
N ASP A 150 -8.03 -40.71 -67.60
CA ASP A 150 -8.89 -39.86 -68.41
C ASP A 150 -10.27 -40.53 -68.55
N GLU A 151 -11.33 -40.00 -67.93
CA GLU A 151 -12.71 -40.32 -68.36
C GLU A 151 -13.55 -39.06 -68.57
N ALA A 152 -13.32 -38.48 -69.74
CA ALA A 152 -14.28 -37.96 -70.71
C ALA A 152 -15.79 -37.92 -70.35
N MET A 153 -16.33 -36.70 -70.50
CA MET A 153 -17.63 -36.35 -71.13
C MET A 153 -18.89 -36.28 -70.26
N GLU A 154 -19.17 -35.04 -69.84
CA GLU A 154 -20.39 -34.27 -70.16
C GLU A 154 -21.52 -35.06 -70.87
N GLU A 155 -22.55 -35.47 -70.12
CA GLU A 155 -23.87 -35.72 -70.69
C GLU A 155 -24.93 -34.85 -70.00
N VAL A 156 -25.60 -34.11 -70.87
CA VAL A 156 -26.67 -33.16 -70.64
C VAL A 156 -27.97 -33.93 -70.43
N VAL A 157 -28.72 -33.61 -69.38
CA VAL A 157 -30.19 -33.84 -69.35
C VAL A 157 -30.87 -32.65 -68.68
#